data_AF-A0AAV2MLD6-F1
#
_entry.id   AF-A0AAV2MLD6-F1
#
_cell.length_a   1.000
_cell.length_b   1.000
_cell.length_c   1.000
_cell.angle_alpha   90.00
_cell.angle_beta   90.00
_cell.angle_gamma   90.00
#
_symmetry.space_group_name_H-M   'P 1'
#
loop_
_entity.id
_entity.type
_entity.pdbx_description
1 polymer ?
#
loop_
_entity_poly.entity_id
_entity_poly.type
_entity_poly.pdbx_seq_one_letter_code
_entity_poly.pdbx_strand_id
1 'polypeptide(L)'
;METGALSQTAPDLCAEYNGGCHVHADCNQTGLLVNCTCHSGYQGDGFSCQPINRCTEEPNGGCSDFASCSFTGPNERNCDCLPGYVGNGVQCLEEVEPPVDRCLENNGDCDPVAQCKDLHYHTKTGGVFHLRSPQGKYQMNFSQAKKACEDEGGALASFKQMGDAQQLGMHLCAAGWIEGAKVGYPIRFPSAKCGDNHVGVVLYRDPVDQSSRYDAYCYRLTDVSCSCPGDFVGNGDFCNGVLADVLATNSNFSIFYRFLLDYSSSSQNGKNLVEFLSQRNTDVTLFVPHNDGFTFNKTLTGRDLEYHISTNHSRRSFSELKHHDVIVSKIGFNLTVTHGNDQNTKLVNRRLLLDWDIPAVNGLIHVIEGPLTAPPPSVSHSSRRSHHSSSSAAAILVSVFVACVVGTVGYYVFKHKTNAFRFHYFRNEDEDGASNRVRPALVSIPNPLYDGSTALSPPAPESSQEEEPPAKPPQILDLDQ
;
A
#
# COMPACT_ATOMS: atom_id res chain seq x y z
N MET A 1 97.73 12.35 45.62
CA MET A 1 96.55 11.53 45.94
C MET A 1 95.36 12.34 45.52
N GLU A 2 94.91 12.12 44.28
CA GLU A 2 93.70 11.33 43.93
C GLU A 2 92.45 12.20 44.09
N THR A 3 91.52 12.32 43.15
CA THR A 3 91.30 11.81 41.80
C THR A 3 90.14 12.67 41.28
N GLY A 4 90.28 13.32 40.13
CA GLY A 4 89.17 13.99 39.47
C GLY A 4 88.17 12.95 38.96
N ALA A 5 86.97 12.90 39.53
CA ALA A 5 85.91 12.04 39.07
C ALA A 5 85.35 12.59 37.74
N LEU A 6 85.85 12.05 36.62
CA LEU A 6 85.15 12.13 35.34
C LEU A 6 83.90 11.27 35.47
N SER A 7 82.74 11.90 35.62
CA SER A 7 81.45 11.24 35.44
C SER A 7 81.32 10.88 33.96
N GLN A 8 81.73 9.66 33.60
CA GLN A 8 81.48 9.11 32.27
C GLN A 8 80.03 8.65 32.22
N THR A 9 79.16 9.49 31.67
CA THR A 9 77.86 9.01 31.17
C THR A 9 78.13 8.01 30.05
N ALA A 10 77.45 6.86 30.08
CA ALA A 10 77.56 5.86 29.02
C ALA A 10 77.33 6.48 27.64
N PRO A 11 78.07 6.07 26.59
CA PRO A 11 77.85 6.57 25.23
C PRO A 11 76.41 6.28 24.79
N ASP A 12 75.77 7.24 24.13
CA ASP A 12 74.43 7.07 23.55
C ASP A 12 74.53 6.24 22.27
N LEU A 13 74.27 4.95 22.39
CA LEU A 13 74.31 3.98 21.31
C LEU A 13 73.08 4.13 20.42
N CYS A 14 71.93 4.57 20.93
CA CYS A 14 70.74 4.79 20.11
C CYS A 14 70.91 5.97 19.14
N ALA A 15 71.68 6.99 19.52
CA ALA A 15 72.03 8.09 18.63
C ALA A 15 72.92 7.67 17.44
N GLU A 16 73.67 6.56 17.57
CA GLU A 16 74.56 6.05 16.53
C GLU A 16 73.94 4.81 15.84
N TYR A 17 73.57 4.95 14.55
CA TYR A 17 72.96 3.87 13.77
C TYR A 17 71.75 3.21 14.46
N ASN A 18 70.93 3.99 15.16
CA ASN A 18 69.74 3.52 15.92
C ASN A 18 70.07 2.38 16.89
N GLY A 19 71.28 2.33 17.47
CA GLY A 19 71.72 1.26 18.37
C GLY A 19 71.80 -0.12 17.71
N GLY A 20 71.81 -0.18 16.37
CA GLY A 20 71.72 -1.42 15.61
C GLY A 20 70.29 -1.95 15.44
N CYS A 21 69.27 -1.25 15.93
CA CYS A 21 67.88 -1.62 15.75
C CYS A 21 67.45 -1.52 14.28
N HIS A 22 66.42 -2.30 13.91
CA HIS A 22 65.84 -2.22 12.58
C HIS A 22 65.31 -0.81 12.27
N VAL A 23 65.19 -0.44 10.99
CA VAL A 23 64.61 0.87 10.58
C VAL A 23 63.13 1.03 10.98
N HIS A 24 62.47 -0.08 11.26
CA HIS A 24 61.10 -0.13 11.77
C HIS A 24 61.05 -0.56 13.23
N ALA A 25 62.04 -0.16 14.04
CA ALA A 25 62.08 -0.40 15.46
C ALA A 25 62.56 0.84 16.24
N ASP A 26 61.94 1.04 17.40
CA ASP A 26 62.36 2.02 18.39
C ASP A 26 63.55 1.49 19.18
N CYS A 27 64.60 2.30 19.31
CA CYS A 27 65.77 2.01 20.16
C CYS A 27 65.57 2.57 21.56
N ASN A 28 65.73 1.73 22.58
CA ASN A 28 65.75 2.14 23.98
C ASN A 28 67.01 1.62 24.67
N GLN A 29 67.72 2.49 25.40
CA GLN A 29 68.99 2.17 26.03
C GLN A 29 68.91 2.33 27.56
N THR A 30 69.47 1.36 28.27
CA THR A 30 69.72 1.45 29.72
C THR A 30 71.17 1.08 30.02
N GLY A 31 72.00 2.08 30.34
CA GLY A 31 73.45 1.87 30.51
C GLY A 31 74.11 1.58 29.16
N LEU A 32 74.71 0.39 29.00
CA LEU A 32 75.26 -0.09 27.72
C LEU A 32 74.35 -1.11 27.01
N LEU A 33 73.20 -1.43 27.60
CA LEU A 33 72.26 -2.38 27.04
C LEU A 33 71.29 -1.64 26.10
N VAL A 34 71.26 -2.05 24.84
CA VAL A 34 70.29 -1.59 23.84
C VAL A 34 69.17 -2.62 23.72
N ASN A 35 67.93 -2.15 23.74
CA ASN A 35 66.73 -2.93 23.53
C ASN A 35 65.95 -2.31 22.36
N CYS A 36 65.62 -3.13 21.38
CA CYS A 36 64.91 -2.70 20.18
C CYS A 36 63.48 -3.23 20.21
N THR A 37 62.50 -2.40 19.87
CA THR A 37 61.09 -2.82 19.79
C THR A 37 60.52 -2.42 18.44
N CYS A 38 60.01 -3.40 17.68
CA CYS A 38 59.40 -3.11 16.38
C CYS A 38 58.26 -2.08 16.50
N HIS A 39 58.15 -1.19 15.52
CA HIS A 39 57.05 -0.23 15.41
C HIS A 39 55.70 -0.96 15.33
N SER A 40 54.62 -0.25 15.66
CA SER A 40 53.26 -0.78 15.48
C SER A 40 53.04 -1.25 14.04
N GLY A 41 52.51 -2.47 13.91
CA GLY A 41 52.27 -3.12 12.62
C GLY A 41 53.43 -3.96 12.07
N TYR A 42 54.55 -4.03 12.80
CA TYR A 42 55.67 -4.91 12.50
C TYR A 42 55.88 -5.93 13.62
N GLN A 43 56.42 -7.09 13.27
CA GLN A 43 56.76 -8.17 14.20
C GLN A 43 58.20 -8.64 14.02
N GLY A 44 58.80 -9.11 15.11
CA GLY A 44 60.18 -9.58 15.16
C GLY A 44 60.84 -9.30 16.50
N ASP A 45 62.17 -9.33 16.53
CA ASP A 45 62.98 -9.15 17.73
C ASP A 45 63.47 -7.71 17.95
N GLY A 46 63.00 -6.76 17.12
CA GLY A 46 63.42 -5.36 17.13
C GLY A 46 64.70 -5.08 16.34
N PHE A 47 65.55 -6.07 16.12
CA PHE A 47 66.73 -5.98 15.23
C PHE A 47 66.38 -6.37 13.79
N SER A 48 65.39 -7.25 13.63
CA SER A 48 64.74 -7.61 12.37
C SER A 48 63.24 -7.47 12.54
N CYS A 49 62.62 -6.53 11.82
CA CYS A 49 61.18 -6.29 11.90
C CYS A 49 60.54 -6.49 10.52
N GLN A 50 59.61 -7.44 10.43
CA GLN A 50 58.83 -7.73 9.24
C GLN A 50 57.42 -7.16 9.39
N PRO A 51 56.81 -6.64 8.32
CA PRO A 51 55.43 -6.17 8.40
C PRO A 51 54.49 -7.33 8.72
N ILE A 52 53.53 -7.08 9.61
CA ILE A 52 52.52 -8.06 9.97
C ILE A 52 51.53 -8.17 8.81
N ASN A 53 51.45 -9.34 8.18
CA ASN A 53 50.46 -9.57 7.11
C ASN A 53 49.15 -10.07 7.70
N ARG A 54 48.21 -9.15 7.93
CA ARG A 54 46.92 -9.48 8.53
C ARG A 54 46.16 -10.59 7.79
N CYS A 55 46.29 -10.72 6.47
CA CYS A 55 45.63 -11.77 5.69
C CYS A 55 46.06 -13.19 6.09
N THR A 56 47.22 -13.34 6.72
CA THR A 56 47.74 -14.62 7.22
C THR A 56 47.70 -14.77 8.73
N GLU A 57 47.60 -13.66 9.49
CA GLU A 57 47.49 -13.69 10.95
C GLU A 57 46.13 -14.21 11.44
N GLU A 58 45.06 -13.88 10.71
CA GLU A 58 43.71 -14.37 10.98
C GLU A 58 43.16 -15.13 9.76
N PRO A 59 42.16 -16.02 9.93
CA PRO A 59 41.50 -16.67 8.79
C PRO A 59 41.02 -15.64 7.76
N ASN A 60 41.60 -15.67 6.55
CA ASN A 60 41.38 -14.69 5.48
C ASN A 60 41.51 -13.22 5.95
N GLY A 61 42.38 -12.97 6.94
CA GLY A 61 42.55 -11.70 7.64
C GLY A 61 41.33 -11.14 8.36
N GLY A 62 40.25 -11.92 8.52
CA GLY A 62 38.95 -11.47 8.99
C GLY A 62 38.05 -10.89 7.89
N CYS A 63 38.28 -11.24 6.62
CA CYS A 63 37.38 -10.87 5.52
C CYS A 63 36.20 -11.85 5.53
N SER A 64 35.13 -11.54 4.81
CA SER A 64 34.08 -12.51 4.55
C SER A 64 34.64 -13.78 3.88
N ASP A 65 34.00 -14.92 4.09
CA ASP A 65 34.27 -16.14 3.33
C ASP A 65 34.03 -15.95 1.81
N PHE A 66 33.21 -14.95 1.44
CA PHE A 66 32.93 -14.54 0.06
C PHE A 66 33.73 -13.30 -0.36
N ALA A 67 34.92 -13.10 0.21
CA ALA A 67 35.83 -12.02 -0.14
C ALA A 67 37.29 -12.49 -0.23
N SER A 68 38.07 -11.80 -1.07
CA SER A 68 39.53 -11.96 -1.11
C SER A 68 40.22 -10.92 -0.23
N CYS A 69 41.17 -11.37 0.60
CA CYS A 69 42.05 -10.49 1.36
C CYS A 69 43.29 -10.12 0.55
N SER A 70 43.62 -8.83 0.48
CA SER A 70 44.87 -8.32 -0.08
C SER A 70 45.66 -7.53 0.96
N PHE A 71 46.96 -7.83 1.05
CA PHE A 71 47.88 -7.12 1.95
C PHE A 71 48.24 -5.76 1.36
N THR A 72 47.91 -4.67 2.07
CA THR A 72 48.12 -3.29 1.59
C THR A 72 49.23 -2.56 2.34
N GLY A 73 49.63 -3.06 3.51
CA GLY A 73 50.66 -2.44 4.34
C GLY A 73 50.80 -3.12 5.70
N PRO A 74 51.80 -2.73 6.52
CA PRO A 74 52.05 -3.34 7.83
C PRO A 74 50.78 -3.32 8.71
N ASN A 75 50.26 -4.51 9.04
CA ASN A 75 49.03 -4.73 9.80
C ASN A 75 47.74 -4.15 9.15
N GLU A 76 47.81 -3.80 7.87
CA GLU A 76 46.70 -3.30 7.05
C GLU A 76 46.32 -4.30 5.96
N ARG A 77 45.06 -4.25 5.53
CA ARG A 77 44.52 -5.11 4.48
C ARG A 77 43.37 -4.42 3.76
N ASN A 78 43.08 -4.87 2.55
CA ASN A 78 41.82 -4.61 1.86
C ASN A 78 41.03 -5.92 1.66
N CYS A 79 39.72 -5.85 1.77
CA CYS A 79 38.82 -6.96 1.47
C CYS A 79 37.94 -6.60 0.29
N ASP A 80 37.95 -7.44 -0.74
CA ASP A 80 37.12 -7.26 -1.92
C ASP A 80 36.16 -8.43 -2.04
N CYS A 81 34.86 -8.16 -2.15
CA CYS A 81 33.87 -9.21 -2.34
C CYS A 81 34.11 -9.95 -3.67
N LEU A 82 33.88 -11.27 -3.67
CA LEU A 82 33.97 -12.09 -4.87
C LEU A 82 32.85 -11.73 -5.87
N PRO A 83 33.00 -12.07 -7.17
CA PRO A 83 31.95 -11.83 -8.17
C PRO A 83 30.61 -12.44 -7.75
N GLY A 84 29.53 -11.68 -7.96
CA GLY A 84 28.18 -12.04 -7.51
C GLY A 84 27.90 -11.68 -6.04
N TYR A 85 28.83 -11.01 -5.36
CA TYR A 85 28.64 -10.50 -4.00
C TYR A 85 28.94 -9.00 -3.90
N VAL A 86 28.17 -8.30 -3.07
CA VAL A 86 28.27 -6.86 -2.85
C VAL A 86 28.39 -6.59 -1.35
N GLY A 87 29.24 -5.62 -0.99
CA GLY A 87 29.41 -5.19 0.40
C GLY A 87 30.74 -4.51 0.63
N ASN A 88 31.22 -4.53 1.88
CA ASN A 88 32.46 -3.87 2.31
C ASN A 88 33.65 -4.84 2.47
N GLY A 89 33.54 -6.06 1.91
CA GLY A 89 34.58 -7.09 1.99
C GLY A 89 34.65 -7.84 3.32
N VAL A 90 34.23 -7.23 4.42
CA VAL A 90 34.04 -7.92 5.72
C VAL A 90 32.64 -8.55 5.77
N GLN A 91 31.65 -7.85 5.25
CA GLN A 91 30.30 -8.37 4.97
C GLN A 91 30.10 -8.35 3.46
N CYS A 92 29.92 -9.53 2.86
CA CYS A 92 29.60 -9.70 1.46
C CYS A 92 28.28 -10.48 1.35
N LEU A 93 27.29 -9.85 0.73
CA LEU A 93 25.97 -10.43 0.50
C LEU A 93 25.83 -10.73 -0.98
N GLU A 94 25.10 -11.78 -1.32
CA GLU A 94 24.78 -12.07 -2.72
C GLU A 94 24.15 -10.84 -3.39
N GLU A 95 24.57 -10.56 -4.62
CA GLU A 95 24.07 -9.43 -5.40
C GLU A 95 22.58 -9.59 -5.62
N VAL A 96 21.81 -8.55 -5.28
CA VAL A 96 20.35 -8.61 -5.39
C VAL A 96 19.92 -8.57 -6.85
N GLU A 97 19.08 -9.51 -7.26
CA GLU A 97 18.28 -9.38 -8.48
C GLU A 97 17.07 -8.48 -8.19
N PRO A 98 16.93 -7.32 -8.85
CA PRO A 98 15.79 -6.46 -8.63
C PRO A 98 14.47 -7.18 -8.96
N PRO A 99 13.42 -7.01 -8.15
CA PRO A 99 12.12 -7.57 -8.48
C PRO A 99 11.61 -7.00 -9.82
N VAL A 100 10.77 -7.76 -10.51
CA VAL A 100 10.05 -7.31 -11.70
C VAL A 100 8.67 -6.81 -11.28
N ASP A 101 8.18 -5.74 -11.91
CA ASP A 101 6.84 -5.21 -11.66
C ASP A 101 5.76 -6.18 -12.16
N ARG A 102 5.13 -6.92 -11.24
CA ARG A 102 4.07 -7.88 -11.58
C ARG A 102 2.82 -7.21 -12.12
N CYS A 103 2.62 -5.91 -11.88
CA CYS A 103 1.49 -5.18 -12.46
C CYS A 103 1.56 -5.06 -13.98
N LEU A 104 2.74 -5.28 -14.59
CA LEU A 104 2.89 -5.29 -16.05
C LEU A 104 2.36 -6.58 -16.69
N GLU A 105 2.18 -7.64 -15.90
CA GLU A 105 1.68 -8.94 -16.35
C GLU A 105 0.27 -9.15 -15.81
N ASN A 106 -0.73 -9.24 -16.69
CA ASN A 106 -2.14 -9.46 -16.32
C ASN A 106 -2.66 -8.52 -15.19
N ASN A 107 -2.19 -7.27 -15.14
CA ASN A 107 -2.49 -6.31 -14.07
C ASN A 107 -2.22 -6.86 -12.65
N GLY A 108 -1.23 -7.75 -12.49
CA GLY A 108 -0.92 -8.40 -11.21
C GLY A 108 -2.06 -9.27 -10.68
N ASP A 109 -2.86 -9.86 -11.57
CA ASP A 109 -4.09 -10.62 -11.29
C ASP A 109 -5.22 -9.81 -10.61
N CYS A 110 -5.10 -8.47 -10.57
CA CYS A 110 -6.19 -7.60 -10.17
C CYS A 110 -7.30 -7.58 -11.21
N ASP A 111 -8.49 -7.09 -10.81
CA ASP A 111 -9.55 -6.78 -11.77
C ASP A 111 -9.01 -5.86 -12.89
N PRO A 112 -9.39 -6.06 -14.17
CA PRO A 112 -8.89 -5.23 -15.26
C PRO A 112 -9.08 -3.72 -15.09
N VAL A 113 -10.09 -3.27 -14.31
CA VAL A 113 -10.29 -1.85 -14.01
C VAL A 113 -9.63 -1.41 -12.70
N ALA A 114 -9.12 -2.33 -11.89
CA ALA A 114 -8.44 -2.01 -10.65
C ALA A 114 -7.06 -1.38 -10.87
N GLN A 115 -6.67 -0.53 -9.93
CA GLN A 115 -5.30 -0.06 -9.82
C GLN A 115 -4.46 -1.13 -9.12
N CYS A 116 -3.45 -1.63 -9.83
CA CYS A 116 -2.45 -2.54 -9.31
C CYS A 116 -1.25 -1.77 -8.75
N LYS A 117 -0.77 -2.20 -7.58
CA LYS A 117 0.49 -1.73 -6.99
C LYS A 117 1.33 -2.93 -6.54
N ASP A 118 2.51 -3.07 -7.12
CA ASP A 118 3.47 -4.08 -6.71
C ASP A 118 4.20 -3.62 -5.44
N LEU A 119 4.01 -4.36 -4.35
CA LEU A 119 4.51 -3.97 -3.03
C LEU A 119 6.01 -4.22 -2.85
N HIS A 120 6.62 -5.04 -3.70
CA HIS A 120 8.04 -5.40 -3.65
C HIS A 120 8.86 -4.58 -4.65
N TYR A 121 8.26 -4.21 -5.78
CA TYR A 121 8.90 -3.40 -6.81
C TYR A 121 8.82 -1.88 -6.53
N HIS A 122 7.62 -1.32 -6.35
CA HIS A 122 7.45 0.15 -6.26
C HIS A 122 8.07 0.76 -4.99
N THR A 123 8.29 -0.03 -3.95
CA THR A 123 8.91 0.41 -2.68
C THR A 123 10.44 0.46 -2.74
N LYS A 124 11.06 -0.20 -3.74
CA LYS A 124 12.52 -0.36 -3.86
C LYS A 124 13.17 -0.93 -2.59
N THR A 125 12.48 -1.84 -1.92
CA THR A 125 12.99 -2.54 -0.73
C THR A 125 12.76 -4.05 -0.80
N GLY A 126 12.33 -4.57 -1.95
CA GLY A 126 12.05 -6.00 -2.13
C GLY A 126 10.99 -6.51 -1.14
N GLY A 127 10.06 -5.65 -0.72
CA GLY A 127 8.99 -6.01 0.22
C GLY A 127 9.33 -5.81 1.70
N VAL A 128 10.56 -5.41 2.04
CA VAL A 128 10.92 -5.07 3.43
C VAL A 128 10.41 -3.68 3.81
N PHE A 129 9.84 -3.56 5.01
CA PHE A 129 9.42 -2.29 5.56
C PHE A 129 9.78 -2.18 7.04
N HIS A 130 10.02 -0.95 7.49
CA HIS A 130 10.23 -0.64 8.89
C HIS A 130 8.88 -0.44 9.58
N LEU A 131 8.71 -1.06 10.75
CA LEU A 131 7.51 -0.96 11.57
C LEU A 131 7.87 -0.42 12.96
N ARG A 132 7.26 0.71 13.31
CA ARG A 132 7.36 1.33 14.62
C ARG A 132 6.06 1.12 15.39
N SER A 133 6.18 0.87 16.69
CA SER A 133 5.01 0.78 17.56
C SER A 133 4.25 2.11 17.62
N PRO A 134 2.90 2.09 17.78
CA PRO A 134 2.12 3.31 17.97
C PRO A 134 2.51 4.08 19.24
N GLN A 135 3.14 3.43 20.21
CA GLN A 135 3.63 4.04 21.45
C GLN A 135 4.96 4.77 21.26
N GLY A 136 5.53 4.74 20.06
CA GLY A 136 6.75 5.45 19.70
C GLY A 136 7.92 4.51 19.37
N LYS A 137 9.11 5.12 19.27
CA LYS A 137 10.35 4.45 18.89
C LYS A 137 10.81 3.49 19.99
N TYR A 138 11.21 2.28 19.60
CA TYR A 138 11.79 1.25 20.46
C TYR A 138 10.86 0.82 21.61
N GLN A 139 9.67 0.38 21.24
CA GLN A 139 8.63 0.00 22.20
C GLN A 139 8.16 -1.45 22.07
N MET A 140 8.78 -2.25 21.21
CA MET A 140 8.42 -3.65 21.00
C MET A 140 9.54 -4.58 21.43
N ASN A 141 9.19 -5.57 22.25
CA ASN A 141 10.05 -6.74 22.47
C ASN A 141 9.95 -7.72 21.27
N PHE A 142 10.75 -8.79 21.25
CA PHE A 142 10.80 -9.69 20.09
C PHE A 142 9.43 -10.31 19.75
N SER A 143 8.70 -10.80 20.75
CA SER A 143 7.39 -11.42 20.53
C SER A 143 6.35 -10.40 20.04
N GLN A 144 6.38 -9.17 20.56
CA GLN A 144 5.51 -8.08 20.12
C GLN A 144 5.84 -7.63 18.70
N ALA A 145 7.11 -7.51 18.35
CA ALA A 145 7.56 -7.16 17.01
C ALA A 145 7.13 -8.20 15.98
N LYS A 146 7.31 -9.49 16.30
CA LYS A 146 6.84 -10.58 15.45
C LYS A 146 5.34 -10.49 15.18
N LYS A 147 4.55 -10.38 16.25
CA LYS A 147 3.10 -10.25 16.15
C LYS A 147 2.68 -8.99 15.37
N ALA A 148 3.38 -7.88 15.56
CA ALA A 148 3.10 -6.64 14.84
C ALA A 148 3.36 -6.78 13.32
N CYS A 149 4.39 -7.51 12.90
CA CYS A 149 4.58 -7.82 11.48
C CYS A 149 3.46 -8.73 10.94
N GLU A 150 3.04 -9.73 11.72
CA GLU A 150 1.93 -10.64 11.35
C GLU A 150 0.61 -9.88 11.18
N ASP A 151 0.30 -8.96 12.09
CA ASP A 151 -0.89 -8.11 12.04
C ASP A 151 -0.90 -7.18 10.79
N GLU A 152 0.26 -6.87 10.21
CA GLU A 152 0.45 -6.10 8.97
C GLU A 152 0.54 -6.99 7.70
N GLY A 153 0.21 -8.28 7.81
CA GLY A 153 0.26 -9.23 6.68
C GLY A 153 1.68 -9.64 6.26
N GLY A 154 2.63 -9.54 7.18
CA GLY A 154 4.03 -9.85 6.96
C GLY A 154 4.62 -10.82 8.00
N ALA A 155 5.93 -10.99 7.94
CA ALA A 155 6.73 -11.65 8.97
C ALA A 155 7.95 -10.79 9.31
N LEU A 156 8.71 -11.12 10.36
CA LEU A 156 10.01 -10.48 10.56
C LEU A 156 10.92 -10.77 9.36
N ALA A 157 11.55 -9.74 8.83
CA ALA A 157 12.45 -9.88 7.68
C ALA A 157 13.67 -10.73 8.05
N SER A 158 14.11 -11.59 7.13
CA SER A 158 15.36 -12.34 7.28
C SER A 158 16.58 -11.44 7.08
N PHE A 159 17.75 -11.91 7.51
CA PHE A 159 19.00 -11.19 7.25
C PHE A 159 19.25 -11.01 5.73
N LYS A 160 18.94 -12.03 4.92
CA LYS A 160 19.04 -11.94 3.46
C LYS A 160 18.09 -10.87 2.92
N GLN A 161 16.82 -10.89 3.31
CA GLN A 161 15.83 -9.90 2.86
C GLN A 161 16.23 -8.47 3.25
N MET A 162 16.79 -8.27 4.46
CA MET A 162 17.33 -6.99 4.89
C MET A 162 18.52 -6.54 4.04
N GLY A 163 19.37 -7.49 3.64
CA GLY A 163 20.47 -7.27 2.70
C GLY A 163 19.99 -6.85 1.31
N ASP A 164 19.03 -7.59 0.75
CA ASP A 164 18.40 -7.31 -0.53
C ASP A 164 17.75 -5.91 -0.50
N ALA A 165 16.97 -5.61 0.54
CA ALA A 165 16.35 -4.31 0.75
C ALA A 165 17.37 -3.16 0.85
N GLN A 166 18.47 -3.39 1.57
CA GLN A 166 19.56 -2.43 1.66
C GLN A 166 20.16 -2.15 0.29
N GLN A 167 20.45 -3.18 -0.51
CA GLN A 167 21.00 -3.04 -1.86
C GLN A 167 20.04 -2.27 -2.79
N LEU A 168 18.74 -2.53 -2.67
CA LEU A 168 17.67 -1.84 -3.42
C LEU A 168 17.44 -0.38 -2.99
N GLY A 169 18.03 0.06 -1.88
CA GLY A 169 18.07 1.48 -1.47
C GLY A 169 17.56 1.77 -0.06
N MET A 170 17.19 0.76 0.72
CA MET A 170 16.77 0.95 2.10
C MET A 170 17.94 1.48 2.97
N HIS A 171 17.74 2.61 3.62
CA HIS A 171 18.69 3.19 4.58
C HIS A 171 17.91 3.75 5.76
N LEU A 172 18.10 3.18 6.95
CA LEU A 172 17.41 3.66 8.14
C LEU A 172 18.24 3.47 9.41
N CYS A 173 18.52 4.58 10.08
CA CYS A 173 19.23 4.58 11.35
C CYS A 173 18.33 4.28 12.56
N ALA A 174 17.64 3.14 12.52
CA ALA A 174 16.78 2.69 13.61
C ALA A 174 16.92 1.18 13.79
N ALA A 175 17.36 0.76 14.97
CA ALA A 175 17.49 -0.64 15.31
C ALA A 175 16.11 -1.30 15.39
N GLY A 176 15.97 -2.45 14.73
CA GLY A 176 14.74 -3.21 14.72
C GLY A 176 15.00 -4.71 14.81
N TRP A 177 14.02 -5.42 15.36
CA TRP A 177 14.00 -6.87 15.35
C TRP A 177 13.89 -7.40 13.91
N ILE A 178 14.64 -8.46 13.64
CA ILE A 178 14.60 -9.27 12.42
C ILE A 178 14.45 -10.75 12.81
N GLU A 179 14.30 -11.62 11.81
CA GLU A 179 14.17 -13.07 12.02
C GLU A 179 15.33 -13.63 12.89
N GLY A 180 15.01 -14.63 13.72
CA GLY A 180 16.00 -15.31 14.56
C GLY A 180 16.38 -14.56 15.83
N ALA A 181 15.52 -13.64 16.32
CA ALA A 181 15.76 -12.84 17.53
C ALA A 181 17.04 -11.99 17.45
N LYS A 182 17.38 -11.54 16.24
CA LYS A 182 18.48 -10.61 15.99
C LYS A 182 17.93 -9.19 15.89
N VAL A 183 18.81 -8.21 16.15
CA VAL A 183 18.51 -6.79 16.01
C VAL A 183 19.52 -6.18 15.07
N GLY A 184 19.03 -5.39 14.13
CA GLY A 184 19.90 -4.70 13.19
C GLY A 184 19.19 -3.60 12.43
N TYR A 185 19.89 -3.00 11.49
CA TYR A 185 19.37 -1.96 10.61
C TYR A 185 20.19 -1.85 9.32
N PRO A 186 19.57 -1.47 8.19
CA PRO A 186 20.24 -1.40 6.89
C PRO A 186 20.84 -0.01 6.65
N ILE A 187 22.08 0.03 6.14
CA ILE A 187 22.80 1.26 5.80
C ILE A 187 23.29 1.20 4.35
N ARG A 188 22.63 1.97 3.46
CA ARG A 188 23.02 2.07 2.04
C ARG A 188 24.26 2.92 1.78
N PHE A 189 24.50 3.94 2.58
CA PHE A 189 25.58 4.91 2.43
C PHE A 189 26.27 5.16 3.78
N PRO A 190 27.60 5.39 3.78
CA PRO A 190 28.38 5.52 5.00
C PRO A 190 27.90 6.75 5.81
N SER A 191 27.83 6.58 7.13
CA SER A 191 27.46 7.66 8.06
C SER A 191 28.19 7.52 9.38
N ALA A 192 28.92 8.56 9.80
CA ALA A 192 29.60 8.57 11.09
C ALA A 192 28.61 8.58 12.27
N LYS A 193 27.39 9.07 12.06
CA LYS A 193 26.33 9.08 13.08
C LYS A 193 25.49 7.80 13.09
N CYS A 194 25.70 6.91 12.12
CA CYS A 194 24.91 5.71 11.96
C CYS A 194 25.70 4.55 11.36
N GLY A 195 25.94 3.51 12.16
CA GLY A 195 26.69 2.34 11.71
C GLY A 195 28.20 2.56 11.62
N ASP A 196 28.76 3.63 12.19
CA ASP A 196 30.21 3.89 12.22
C ASP A 196 30.87 3.83 10.82
N ASN A 197 30.22 4.47 9.84
CA ASN A 197 30.59 4.41 8.42
C ASN A 197 30.49 3.02 7.74
N HIS A 198 29.92 2.02 8.39
CA HIS A 198 29.65 0.71 7.81
C HIS A 198 28.52 0.78 6.78
N VAL A 199 28.73 0.21 5.60
CA VAL A 199 27.70 -0.02 4.57
C VAL A 199 27.32 -1.49 4.58
N GLY A 200 26.03 -1.79 4.62
CA GLY A 200 25.49 -3.14 4.76
C GLY A 200 24.40 -3.23 5.83
N VAL A 201 24.14 -4.44 6.31
CA VAL A 201 23.24 -4.66 7.44
C VAL A 201 24.07 -4.66 8.72
N VAL A 202 23.86 -3.66 9.58
CA VAL A 202 24.54 -3.57 10.88
C VAL A 202 23.75 -4.40 11.88
N LEU A 203 24.38 -5.42 12.46
CA LEU A 203 23.79 -6.26 13.49
C LEU A 203 24.33 -5.89 14.87
N TYR A 204 23.46 -5.93 15.87
CA TYR A 204 23.84 -5.85 17.27
C TYR A 204 24.47 -7.18 17.71
N ARG A 205 25.18 -7.15 18.85
CA ARG A 205 25.83 -8.33 19.40
C ARG A 205 24.80 -9.42 19.74
N ASP A 206 25.00 -10.59 19.15
CA ASP A 206 24.21 -11.82 19.36
C ASP A 206 24.79 -12.61 20.56
N PRO A 207 23.97 -13.11 21.51
CA PRO A 207 22.52 -12.97 21.62
C PRO A 207 22.05 -11.64 22.18
N VAL A 208 20.91 -11.16 21.65
CA VAL A 208 20.18 -10.01 22.18
C VAL A 208 19.11 -10.52 23.15
N ASP A 209 18.99 -9.91 24.32
CA ASP A 209 17.89 -10.20 25.25
C ASP A 209 16.55 -9.87 24.59
N GLN A 210 15.69 -10.88 24.41
CA GLN A 210 14.38 -10.77 23.78
C GLN A 210 13.41 -9.85 24.53
N SER A 211 13.69 -9.51 25.78
CA SER A 211 12.94 -8.53 26.57
C SER A 211 13.26 -7.07 26.20
N SER A 212 14.39 -6.85 25.52
CA SER A 212 14.83 -5.53 25.05
C SER A 212 13.82 -4.93 24.09
N ARG A 213 13.81 -3.60 23.98
CA ARG A 213 12.83 -2.90 23.14
C ARG A 213 13.49 -2.27 21.93
N TYR A 214 12.91 -2.55 20.76
CA TYR A 214 13.33 -2.03 19.47
C TYR A 214 12.12 -1.79 18.58
N ASP A 215 12.36 -1.29 17.37
CA ASP A 215 11.35 -1.30 16.30
C ASP A 215 11.36 -2.71 15.64
N ALA A 216 10.74 -2.88 14.48
CA ALA A 216 10.79 -4.13 13.72
C ALA A 216 11.09 -3.84 12.24
N TYR A 217 11.76 -4.78 11.58
CA TYR A 217 11.80 -4.84 10.13
C TYR A 217 11.00 -6.05 9.69
N CYS A 218 9.96 -5.79 8.90
CA CYS A 218 9.01 -6.78 8.44
C CYS A 218 9.18 -7.02 6.94
N TYR A 219 8.85 -8.21 6.48
CA TYR A 219 8.78 -8.59 5.08
C TYR A 219 7.33 -8.86 4.70
N ARG A 220 6.86 -8.25 3.61
CA ARG A 220 5.49 -8.45 3.10
C ARG A 220 5.36 -9.83 2.47
N LEU A 221 4.33 -10.56 2.88
CA LEU A 221 3.96 -11.82 2.24
C LEU A 221 3.03 -11.60 1.05
N THR A 222 2.31 -10.48 1.03
CA THR A 222 1.49 -10.07 -0.11
C THR A 222 2.31 -9.31 -1.13
N ASP A 223 2.17 -9.75 -2.36
CA ASP A 223 2.97 -9.34 -3.50
C ASP A 223 2.41 -8.09 -4.20
N VAL A 224 1.12 -8.18 -4.54
CA VAL A 224 0.37 -7.14 -5.24
C VAL A 224 -0.74 -6.62 -4.33
N SER A 225 -1.01 -5.33 -4.41
CA SER A 225 -2.18 -4.69 -3.83
C SER A 225 -3.08 -4.19 -4.94
N CYS A 226 -4.32 -4.68 -4.96
CA CYS A 226 -5.35 -4.23 -5.87
C CYS A 226 -6.26 -3.20 -5.17
N SER A 227 -6.73 -2.20 -5.90
CA SER A 227 -7.72 -1.26 -5.38
C SER A 227 -8.62 -0.74 -6.49
N CYS A 228 -9.93 -0.70 -6.23
CA CYS A 228 -10.88 -0.19 -7.21
C CYS A 228 -10.76 1.33 -7.36
N PRO A 229 -10.92 1.88 -8.58
CA PRO A 229 -11.12 3.30 -8.78
C PRO A 229 -12.35 3.80 -8.00
N GLY A 230 -12.38 5.10 -7.69
CA GLY A 230 -13.41 5.69 -6.81
C GLY A 230 -14.85 5.58 -7.32
N ASP A 231 -15.04 5.21 -8.58
CA ASP A 231 -16.33 5.01 -9.22
C ASP A 231 -16.74 3.52 -9.33
N PHE A 232 -16.00 2.61 -8.71
CA PHE A 232 -16.31 1.20 -8.58
C PHE A 232 -16.39 0.79 -7.11
N VAL A 233 -17.02 -0.36 -6.83
CA VAL A 233 -17.06 -0.96 -5.49
C VAL A 233 -16.50 -2.37 -5.53
N GLY A 234 -15.64 -2.70 -4.57
CA GLY A 234 -15.01 -4.00 -4.48
C GLY A 234 -13.72 -3.95 -3.67
N ASN A 235 -12.95 -5.03 -3.74
CA ASN A 235 -11.67 -5.17 -3.03
C ASN A 235 -10.46 -4.99 -3.97
N GLY A 236 -10.67 -4.77 -5.27
CA GLY A 236 -9.61 -4.67 -6.27
C GLY A 236 -9.36 -5.97 -7.04
N ASP A 237 -9.63 -7.13 -6.44
CA ASP A 237 -9.65 -8.42 -7.17
C ASP A 237 -10.91 -8.52 -8.04
N PHE A 238 -11.99 -7.89 -7.57
CA PHE A 238 -13.15 -7.56 -8.37
C PHE A 238 -13.51 -6.08 -8.17
N CYS A 239 -13.99 -5.43 -9.22
CA CYS A 239 -14.49 -4.06 -9.18
C CYS A 239 -15.82 -3.96 -9.91
N ASN A 240 -16.90 -3.88 -9.13
CA ASN A 240 -18.25 -3.78 -9.67
C ASN A 240 -18.63 -2.31 -9.91
N GLY A 241 -19.19 -2.04 -11.09
CA GLY A 241 -19.76 -0.75 -11.46
C GLY A 241 -21.17 -0.55 -10.90
N VAL A 242 -22.04 0.07 -11.69
CA VAL A 242 -23.47 0.17 -11.34
C VAL A 242 -24.19 -1.17 -11.55
N LEU A 243 -25.40 -1.33 -11.01
CA LEU A 243 -26.18 -2.57 -11.08
C LEU A 243 -26.32 -3.08 -12.51
N ALA A 244 -26.54 -2.18 -13.48
CA ALA A 244 -26.64 -2.54 -14.89
C ALA A 244 -25.34 -3.19 -15.43
N ASP A 245 -24.17 -2.73 -15.00
CA ASP A 245 -22.88 -3.29 -15.40
C ASP A 245 -22.69 -4.69 -14.83
N VAL A 246 -22.99 -4.87 -13.54
CA VAL A 246 -22.86 -6.17 -12.86
C VAL A 246 -23.77 -7.23 -13.51
N LEU A 247 -24.99 -6.84 -13.89
CA LEU A 247 -25.90 -7.72 -14.64
C LEU A 247 -25.36 -8.08 -16.03
N ALA A 248 -24.68 -7.15 -16.69
CA ALA A 248 -24.15 -7.34 -18.04
C ALA A 248 -22.94 -8.26 -18.06
N THR A 249 -22.10 -8.20 -17.02
CA THR A 249 -20.83 -8.95 -16.94
C THR A 249 -20.98 -10.31 -16.28
N ASN A 250 -22.03 -10.52 -15.47
CA ASN A 250 -22.24 -11.81 -14.80
C ASN A 250 -23.05 -12.79 -15.66
N SER A 251 -22.39 -13.87 -16.10
CA SER A 251 -22.98 -14.90 -16.97
C SER A 251 -24.17 -15.64 -16.34
N ASN A 252 -24.22 -15.76 -15.00
CA ASN A 252 -25.30 -16.45 -14.28
C ASN A 252 -26.63 -15.67 -14.29
N PHE A 253 -26.61 -14.40 -14.72
CA PHE A 253 -27.77 -13.51 -14.79
C PHE A 253 -28.18 -13.18 -16.23
N SER A 254 -27.52 -13.76 -17.22
CA SER A 254 -27.67 -13.41 -18.63
C SER A 254 -29.11 -13.51 -19.15
N ILE A 255 -29.92 -14.47 -18.67
CA ILE A 255 -31.33 -14.58 -19.08
C ILE A 255 -32.15 -13.40 -18.55
N PHE A 256 -31.95 -13.01 -17.28
CA PHE A 256 -32.64 -11.87 -16.69
C PHE A 256 -32.21 -10.55 -17.34
N TYR A 257 -30.90 -10.38 -17.56
CA TYR A 257 -30.36 -9.21 -18.25
C TYR A 257 -30.91 -9.08 -19.67
N ARG A 258 -31.04 -10.19 -20.42
CA ARG A 258 -31.69 -10.19 -21.74
C ARG A 258 -33.13 -9.66 -21.67
N PHE A 259 -33.94 -10.10 -20.70
CA PHE A 259 -35.30 -9.59 -20.55
C PHE A 259 -35.34 -8.08 -20.24
N LEU A 260 -34.38 -7.55 -19.47
CA LEU A 260 -34.24 -6.11 -19.26
C LEU A 260 -33.94 -5.37 -20.57
N LEU A 261 -33.02 -5.90 -21.39
CA LEU A 261 -32.69 -5.33 -22.70
C LEU A 261 -33.89 -5.37 -23.67
N ASP A 262 -34.60 -6.50 -23.73
CA ASP A 262 -35.80 -6.66 -24.55
C ASP A 262 -36.89 -5.65 -24.13
N TYR A 263 -37.12 -5.48 -22.83
CA TYR A 263 -38.08 -4.49 -22.30
C TYR A 263 -37.67 -3.05 -22.61
N SER A 264 -36.37 -2.75 -22.52
CA SER A 264 -35.80 -1.45 -22.87
C SER A 264 -35.94 -1.13 -24.37
N SER A 265 -35.74 -2.12 -25.24
CA SER A 265 -35.92 -1.95 -26.68
C SER A 265 -37.39 -1.72 -27.08
N SER A 266 -38.32 -2.31 -26.33
CA SER A 266 -39.75 -2.35 -26.69
C SER A 266 -40.61 -1.27 -26.03
N SER A 267 -40.13 -0.58 -24.98
CA SER A 267 -40.95 0.42 -24.26
C SER A 267 -40.14 1.54 -23.62
N GLN A 268 -40.75 2.72 -23.48
CA GLN A 268 -40.11 3.84 -22.77
C GLN A 268 -39.91 3.55 -21.27
N ASN A 269 -40.83 2.82 -20.64
CA ASN A 269 -40.69 2.40 -19.25
C ASN A 269 -39.47 1.48 -19.06
N GLY A 270 -39.22 0.57 -20.01
CA GLY A 270 -38.03 -0.26 -19.99
C GLY A 270 -36.74 0.53 -20.15
N LYS A 271 -36.71 1.54 -21.02
CA LYS A 271 -35.55 2.45 -21.13
C LYS A 271 -35.27 3.16 -19.81
N ASN A 272 -36.32 3.73 -19.21
CA ASN A 272 -36.24 4.40 -17.93
C ASN A 272 -35.79 3.43 -16.80
N LEU A 273 -36.15 2.15 -16.90
CA LEU A 273 -35.74 1.13 -15.92
C LEU A 273 -34.24 0.82 -16.00
N VAL A 274 -33.71 0.60 -17.21
CA VAL A 274 -32.27 0.36 -17.40
C VAL A 274 -31.48 1.62 -17.04
N GLU A 275 -31.97 2.80 -17.39
CA GLU A 275 -31.39 4.08 -16.97
C GLU A 275 -31.37 4.19 -15.44
N PHE A 276 -32.48 3.87 -14.76
CA PHE A 276 -32.55 3.85 -13.29
C PHE A 276 -31.51 2.89 -12.68
N LEU A 277 -31.33 1.69 -13.24
CA LEU A 277 -30.30 0.74 -12.79
C LEU A 277 -28.86 1.21 -13.08
N SER A 278 -28.69 2.18 -13.96
CA SER A 278 -27.40 2.76 -14.33
C SER A 278 -27.07 4.07 -13.59
N GLN A 279 -28.03 4.62 -12.85
CA GLN A 279 -27.87 5.90 -12.14
C GLN A 279 -27.17 5.70 -10.80
N ARG A 280 -26.08 6.43 -10.56
CA ARG A 280 -25.26 6.32 -9.34
C ARG A 280 -25.94 6.80 -8.05
N ASN A 281 -26.99 7.61 -8.16
CA ASN A 281 -27.72 8.15 -7.02
C ASN A 281 -28.86 7.23 -6.53
N THR A 282 -29.11 6.12 -7.23
CA THR A 282 -30.02 5.10 -6.73
C THR A 282 -29.34 4.27 -5.66
N ASP A 283 -30.12 3.75 -4.73
CA ASP A 283 -29.64 2.82 -3.71
C ASP A 283 -30.73 1.78 -3.45
N VAL A 284 -30.66 0.67 -4.16
CA VAL A 284 -31.71 -0.36 -4.18
C VAL A 284 -31.17 -1.74 -3.85
N THR A 285 -32.06 -2.62 -3.40
CA THR A 285 -31.84 -4.06 -3.40
C THR A 285 -32.45 -4.65 -4.66
N LEU A 286 -31.65 -5.33 -5.46
CA LEU A 286 -32.06 -6.01 -6.69
C LEU A 286 -32.03 -7.52 -6.47
N PHE A 287 -33.16 -8.18 -6.67
CA PHE A 287 -33.28 -9.63 -6.61
C PHE A 287 -33.14 -10.22 -8.02
N VAL A 288 -32.06 -10.92 -8.30
CA VAL A 288 -31.77 -11.42 -9.66
C VAL A 288 -31.98 -12.93 -9.70
N PRO A 289 -32.87 -13.45 -10.56
CA PRO A 289 -33.04 -14.89 -10.70
C PRO A 289 -31.83 -15.52 -11.40
N HIS A 290 -31.31 -16.61 -10.83
CA HIS A 290 -30.30 -17.44 -11.46
C HIS A 290 -30.84 -18.05 -12.76
N ASN A 291 -29.98 -18.24 -13.76
CA ASN A 291 -30.36 -18.78 -15.07
C ASN A 291 -31.12 -20.13 -14.96
N ASP A 292 -30.68 -21.02 -14.08
CA ASP A 292 -31.32 -22.34 -13.87
C ASP A 292 -32.75 -22.24 -13.32
N GLY A 293 -33.14 -21.09 -12.79
CA GLY A 293 -34.49 -20.80 -12.32
C GLY A 293 -35.51 -20.54 -13.42
N PHE A 294 -35.06 -20.41 -14.67
CA PHE A 294 -35.93 -20.17 -15.83
C PHE A 294 -36.32 -21.49 -16.50
N THR A 295 -37.62 -21.76 -16.57
CA THR A 295 -38.14 -22.85 -17.41
C THR A 295 -38.27 -22.37 -18.86
N PHE A 296 -38.20 -23.29 -19.83
CA PHE A 296 -38.11 -23.00 -21.28
C PHE A 296 -39.19 -22.04 -21.82
N ASN A 297 -40.39 -22.02 -21.21
CA ASN A 297 -41.51 -21.19 -21.65
C ASN A 297 -41.76 -19.95 -20.76
N LYS A 298 -40.87 -19.65 -19.82
CA LYS A 298 -41.11 -18.57 -18.87
C LYS A 298 -40.60 -17.23 -19.40
N THR A 299 -41.52 -16.30 -19.63
CA THR A 299 -41.24 -14.91 -19.99
C THR A 299 -41.55 -13.99 -18.81
N LEU A 300 -40.83 -12.88 -18.69
CA LEU A 300 -41.11 -11.85 -17.70
C LEU A 300 -41.73 -10.63 -18.38
N THR A 301 -42.81 -10.11 -17.80
CA THR A 301 -43.37 -8.82 -18.21
C THR A 301 -42.54 -7.68 -17.63
N GLY A 302 -42.67 -6.47 -18.17
CA GLY A 302 -42.04 -5.27 -17.60
C GLY A 302 -42.38 -5.06 -16.12
N ARG A 303 -43.62 -5.37 -15.71
CA ARG A 303 -44.03 -5.34 -14.30
C ARG A 303 -43.31 -6.37 -13.44
N ASP A 304 -43.07 -7.56 -13.98
CA ASP A 304 -42.30 -8.59 -13.27
C ASP A 304 -40.87 -8.11 -13.06
N LEU A 305 -40.23 -7.53 -14.08
CA LEU A 305 -38.87 -6.98 -13.98
C LEU A 305 -38.78 -5.90 -12.90
N GLU A 306 -39.71 -4.95 -12.88
CA GLU A 306 -39.74 -3.89 -11.86
C GLU A 306 -40.07 -4.43 -10.44
N TYR A 307 -40.74 -5.59 -10.33
CA TYR A 307 -41.04 -6.22 -9.04
C TYR A 307 -39.81 -6.84 -8.36
N HIS A 308 -38.75 -7.11 -9.11
CA HIS A 308 -37.48 -7.61 -8.59
C HIS A 308 -36.62 -6.52 -7.92
N ILE A 309 -37.05 -5.26 -7.99
CA ILE A 309 -36.28 -4.11 -7.53
C ILE A 309 -36.98 -3.50 -6.32
N SER A 310 -36.25 -3.20 -5.25
CA SER A 310 -36.81 -2.45 -4.12
C SER A 310 -37.11 -0.99 -4.50
N THR A 311 -37.82 -0.28 -3.61
CA THR A 311 -37.86 1.20 -3.65
C THR A 311 -36.46 1.79 -3.49
N ASN A 312 -36.27 3.02 -3.98
CA ASN A 312 -35.01 3.75 -3.80
C ASN A 312 -34.73 3.99 -2.31
N HIS A 313 -33.45 4.02 -1.94
CA HIS A 313 -32.96 4.09 -0.55
C HIS A 313 -33.45 2.93 0.33
N SER A 314 -33.61 1.74 -0.27
CA SER A 314 -34.03 0.51 0.42
C SER A 314 -33.04 -0.62 0.16
N ARG A 315 -31.75 -0.30 0.20
CA ARG A 315 -30.67 -1.28 0.19
C ARG A 315 -30.68 -2.10 1.48
N ARG A 316 -30.63 -3.42 1.36
CA ARG A 316 -30.70 -4.38 2.47
C ARG A 316 -29.67 -5.47 2.26
N SER A 317 -28.70 -5.58 3.16
CA SER A 317 -27.77 -6.71 3.20
C SER A 317 -28.46 -7.99 3.65
N PHE A 318 -27.85 -9.15 3.35
CA PHE A 318 -28.33 -10.45 3.78
C PHE A 318 -28.57 -10.48 5.29
N SER A 319 -27.65 -9.94 6.08
CA SER A 319 -27.77 -9.88 7.54
C SER A 319 -28.98 -9.09 8.04
N GLU A 320 -29.40 -8.06 7.29
CA GLU A 320 -30.54 -7.20 7.61
C GLU A 320 -31.88 -7.77 7.17
N LEU A 321 -31.90 -8.79 6.30
CA LEU A 321 -33.12 -9.49 5.90
C LEU A 321 -33.62 -10.37 7.06
N LYS A 322 -34.48 -9.86 7.94
CA LYS A 322 -35.00 -10.63 9.09
C LYS A 322 -36.28 -11.37 8.74
N HIS A 323 -36.62 -12.35 9.56
CA HIS A 323 -37.83 -13.13 9.39
C HIS A 323 -39.08 -12.25 9.51
N HIS A 324 -40.00 -12.36 8.54
CA HIS A 324 -41.19 -11.52 8.37
C HIS A 324 -40.93 -10.06 8.00
N ASP A 325 -39.70 -9.72 7.59
CA ASP A 325 -39.45 -8.39 7.04
C ASP A 325 -40.16 -8.20 5.70
N VAL A 326 -40.54 -6.95 5.46
CA VAL A 326 -41.25 -6.52 4.25
C VAL A 326 -40.40 -5.50 3.52
N ILE A 327 -40.08 -5.80 2.26
CA ILE A 327 -39.38 -4.90 1.35
C ILE A 327 -40.39 -4.40 0.32
N VAL A 328 -40.55 -3.08 0.22
CA VAL A 328 -41.42 -2.49 -0.80
C VAL A 328 -40.69 -2.53 -2.14
N SER A 329 -41.31 -3.12 -3.16
CA SER A 329 -40.77 -3.13 -4.54
C SER A 329 -40.99 -1.79 -5.24
N LYS A 330 -40.32 -1.57 -6.37
CA LYS A 330 -40.44 -0.36 -7.21
C LYS A 330 -41.87 -0.12 -7.68
N ILE A 331 -42.64 -1.19 -7.89
CA ILE A 331 -44.07 -1.12 -8.27
C ILE A 331 -45.02 -0.99 -7.07
N GLY A 332 -44.50 -0.81 -5.85
CA GLY A 332 -45.27 -0.57 -4.63
C GLY A 332 -45.85 -1.83 -3.97
N PHE A 333 -45.60 -3.02 -4.52
CA PHE A 333 -46.02 -4.28 -3.91
C PHE A 333 -44.95 -4.81 -2.95
N ASN A 334 -45.38 -5.51 -1.91
CA ASN A 334 -44.48 -6.04 -0.88
C ASN A 334 -43.79 -7.32 -1.34
N LEU A 335 -42.50 -7.43 -1.02
CA LEU A 335 -41.69 -8.65 -1.04
C LEU A 335 -41.50 -9.09 0.41
N THR A 336 -41.86 -10.34 0.74
CA THR A 336 -41.77 -10.85 2.11
C THR A 336 -40.55 -11.74 2.29
N VAL A 337 -39.84 -11.53 3.41
CA VAL A 337 -38.69 -12.34 3.79
C VAL A 337 -39.13 -13.45 4.76
N THR A 338 -38.82 -14.69 4.43
CA THR A 338 -39.05 -15.85 5.31
C THR A 338 -37.75 -16.61 5.52
N HIS A 339 -37.54 -17.19 6.70
CA HIS A 339 -36.42 -18.09 6.92
C HIS A 339 -36.85 -19.50 6.53
N GLY A 340 -35.93 -20.28 5.96
CA GLY A 340 -36.15 -21.71 5.74
C GLY A 340 -36.01 -22.49 7.04
N ASN A 341 -35.98 -23.81 6.92
CA ASN A 341 -35.91 -24.71 8.09
C ASN A 341 -34.60 -24.52 8.88
N ASP A 342 -33.53 -24.13 8.20
CA ASP A 342 -32.25 -23.75 8.82
C ASP A 342 -32.17 -22.21 8.87
N GLN A 343 -31.79 -21.64 10.02
CA GLN A 343 -31.73 -20.17 10.21
C GLN A 343 -30.79 -19.43 9.23
N ASN A 344 -29.93 -20.17 8.51
CA ASN A 344 -29.05 -19.64 7.47
C ASN A 344 -29.68 -19.57 6.08
N THR A 345 -30.86 -20.17 5.89
CA THR A 345 -31.57 -20.12 4.61
C THR A 345 -32.63 -19.03 4.65
N LYS A 346 -32.61 -18.13 3.68
CA LYS A 346 -33.58 -17.04 3.56
C LYS A 346 -34.26 -17.12 2.21
N LEU A 347 -35.55 -16.81 2.21
CA LEU A 347 -36.37 -16.78 1.01
C LEU A 347 -37.01 -15.41 0.87
N VAL A 348 -37.11 -14.94 -0.37
CA VAL A 348 -37.84 -13.72 -0.73
C VAL A 348 -39.02 -14.14 -1.59
N ASN A 349 -40.23 -13.90 -1.10
CA ASN A 349 -41.46 -14.36 -1.75
C ASN A 349 -41.43 -15.87 -2.13
N ARG A 350 -40.96 -16.70 -1.18
CA ARG A 350 -40.80 -18.16 -1.33
C ARG A 350 -39.73 -18.59 -2.34
N ARG A 351 -38.87 -17.68 -2.81
CA ARG A 351 -37.68 -18.00 -3.61
C ARG A 351 -36.46 -18.04 -2.72
N LEU A 352 -35.74 -19.16 -2.70
CA LEU A 352 -34.48 -19.30 -1.98
C LEU A 352 -33.43 -18.30 -2.48
N LEU A 353 -32.69 -17.68 -1.56
CA LEU A 353 -31.48 -16.95 -1.87
C LEU A 353 -30.32 -17.92 -2.10
N LEU A 354 -29.74 -17.90 -3.29
CA LEU A 354 -28.62 -18.76 -3.70
C LEU A 354 -27.27 -18.10 -3.43
N ASP A 355 -27.21 -16.77 -3.61
CA ASP A 355 -26.04 -15.93 -3.38
C ASP A 355 -26.53 -14.54 -2.98
N TRP A 356 -25.70 -13.75 -2.29
CA TRP A 356 -26.14 -12.52 -1.64
C TRP A 356 -25.00 -11.53 -1.42
N ASP A 357 -25.38 -10.29 -1.12
CA ASP A 357 -24.46 -9.19 -0.82
C ASP A 357 -23.47 -8.87 -1.95
N ILE A 358 -23.84 -9.15 -3.20
CA ILE A 358 -23.03 -8.77 -4.38
C ILE A 358 -23.13 -7.23 -4.52
N PRO A 359 -22.04 -6.48 -4.28
CA PRO A 359 -22.11 -5.03 -4.22
C PRO A 359 -22.13 -4.41 -5.61
N ALA A 360 -22.85 -3.32 -5.76
CA ALA A 360 -22.77 -2.41 -6.89
C ALA A 360 -22.73 -0.97 -6.38
N VAL A 361 -22.25 -0.03 -7.18
CA VAL A 361 -22.10 1.38 -6.78
C VAL A 361 -23.43 1.96 -6.27
N ASN A 362 -24.53 1.57 -6.89
CA ASN A 362 -25.87 2.11 -6.68
C ASN A 362 -26.86 1.09 -6.09
N GLY A 363 -26.35 0.06 -5.41
CA GLY A 363 -27.19 -0.91 -4.72
C GLY A 363 -26.51 -2.23 -4.35
N LEU A 364 -27.34 -3.24 -4.14
CA LEU A 364 -26.92 -4.58 -3.76
C LEU A 364 -27.72 -5.63 -4.53
N ILE A 365 -27.06 -6.69 -4.99
CA ILE A 365 -27.69 -7.80 -5.68
C ILE A 365 -27.79 -9.01 -4.75
N HIS A 366 -28.98 -9.61 -4.74
CA HIS A 366 -29.25 -10.91 -4.14
C HIS A 366 -29.73 -11.87 -5.21
N VAL A 367 -29.12 -13.03 -5.31
CA VAL A 367 -29.45 -14.04 -6.31
C VAL A 367 -30.53 -14.95 -5.76
N ILE A 368 -31.65 -15.04 -6.48
CA ILE A 368 -32.78 -15.91 -6.11
C ILE A 368 -32.84 -17.14 -7.03
N GLU A 369 -33.39 -18.24 -6.53
CA GLU A 369 -33.51 -19.51 -7.27
C GLU A 369 -34.30 -19.44 -8.58
N GLY A 370 -35.09 -18.38 -8.78
CA GLY A 370 -35.95 -18.23 -9.94
C GLY A 370 -36.82 -16.98 -9.87
N PRO A 371 -37.49 -16.62 -10.97
CA PRO A 371 -38.09 -15.31 -11.11
C PRO A 371 -39.33 -15.11 -10.22
N LEU A 372 -39.46 -13.87 -9.75
CA LEU A 372 -40.66 -13.31 -9.12
C LEU A 372 -41.70 -12.95 -10.17
N THR A 373 -42.97 -12.99 -9.77
CA THR A 373 -44.10 -12.59 -10.61
C THR A 373 -44.90 -11.54 -9.87
N ALA A 374 -45.13 -10.40 -10.52
CA ALA A 374 -45.83 -9.27 -9.94
C ALA A 374 -47.29 -9.62 -9.67
N PRO A 375 -47.86 -9.20 -8.52
CA PRO A 375 -49.29 -9.35 -8.28
C PRO A 375 -50.12 -8.60 -9.35
N PRO A 376 -51.36 -9.08 -9.62
CA PRO A 376 -52.25 -8.41 -10.57
C PRO A 376 -52.57 -6.98 -10.09
N PRO A 377 -52.73 -6.02 -11.02
CA PRO A 377 -53.07 -4.64 -10.66
C PRO A 377 -54.41 -4.59 -9.92
N SER A 378 -54.50 -3.77 -8.89
CA SER A 378 -55.74 -3.54 -8.15
C SER A 378 -56.76 -2.83 -9.05
N VAL A 379 -57.87 -3.51 -9.37
CA VAL A 379 -58.98 -2.91 -10.13
C VAL A 379 -59.64 -1.85 -9.26
N SER A 380 -59.37 -0.58 -9.55
CA SER A 380 -60.07 0.53 -8.92
C SER A 380 -61.47 0.61 -9.53
N HIS A 381 -62.49 0.10 -8.82
CA HIS A 381 -63.88 0.43 -9.16
C HIS A 381 -64.11 1.92 -8.84
N SER A 382 -63.88 2.75 -9.86
CA SER A 382 -64.38 4.14 -9.88
C SER A 382 -65.90 4.08 -9.80
N SER A 383 -66.44 4.25 -8.60
CA SER A 383 -67.84 4.62 -8.43
C SER A 383 -67.98 6.07 -8.91
N ARG A 384 -68.44 6.23 -10.14
CA ARG A 384 -68.89 7.51 -10.67
C ARG A 384 -70.08 7.99 -9.82
N ARG A 385 -69.82 8.81 -8.80
CA ARG A 385 -70.86 9.67 -8.21
C ARG A 385 -71.01 10.91 -9.10
N SER A 386 -72.13 10.97 -9.80
CA SER A 386 -72.60 12.15 -10.53
C SER A 386 -72.91 13.27 -9.52
N HIS A 387 -72.06 14.28 -9.43
CA HIS A 387 -72.42 15.54 -8.80
C HIS A 387 -73.03 16.47 -9.86
N HIS A 388 -74.35 16.64 -9.80
CA HIS A 388 -75.05 17.74 -10.46
C HIS A 388 -74.61 19.07 -9.81
N SER A 389 -74.01 19.97 -10.60
CA SER A 389 -73.77 21.35 -10.20
C SER A 389 -74.95 22.23 -10.62
N SER A 390 -75.60 22.88 -9.66
CA SER A 390 -76.43 24.05 -9.94
C SER A 390 -76.12 25.16 -8.93
N SER A 391 -75.97 26.37 -9.46
CA SER A 391 -75.88 27.66 -8.77
C SER A 391 -74.50 28.08 -8.26
N SER A 392 -73.87 29.02 -8.99
CA SER A 392 -72.65 29.73 -8.58
C SER A 392 -72.87 31.23 -8.69
N ALA A 393 -73.62 31.80 -7.74
CA ALA A 393 -73.62 33.24 -7.47
C ALA A 393 -72.64 33.64 -6.34
N ALA A 394 -71.85 32.70 -5.80
CA ALA A 394 -70.97 32.94 -4.65
C ALA A 394 -69.46 33.04 -4.98
N ALA A 395 -69.03 32.73 -6.21
CA ALA A 395 -67.61 32.69 -6.58
C ALA A 395 -66.97 34.06 -6.84
N ILE A 396 -67.78 35.11 -7.04
CA ILE A 396 -67.30 36.46 -7.37
C ILE A 396 -66.91 37.24 -6.11
N LEU A 397 -67.48 36.92 -4.94
CA LEU A 397 -67.20 37.66 -3.70
C LEU A 397 -65.88 37.23 -3.03
N VAL A 398 -65.47 35.96 -3.18
CA VAL A 398 -64.25 35.43 -2.55
C VAL A 398 -62.99 35.90 -3.27
N SER A 399 -63.05 36.02 -4.61
CA SER A 399 -61.92 36.46 -5.44
C SER A 399 -61.57 37.94 -5.23
N VAL A 400 -62.57 38.80 -4.98
CA VAL A 400 -62.35 40.22 -4.65
C VAL A 400 -61.73 40.38 -3.25
N PHE A 401 -62.12 39.55 -2.28
CA PHE A 401 -61.59 39.61 -0.92
C PHE A 401 -60.10 39.20 -0.87
N VAL A 402 -59.71 38.17 -1.62
CA VAL A 402 -58.31 37.71 -1.68
C VAL A 402 -57.41 38.74 -2.36
N ALA A 403 -57.89 39.43 -3.41
CA ALA A 403 -57.12 40.49 -4.06
C ALA A 403 -56.84 41.69 -3.14
N CYS A 404 -57.82 42.08 -2.30
CA CYS A 404 -57.66 43.15 -1.31
C CYS A 404 -56.66 42.78 -0.19
N VAL A 405 -56.66 41.52 0.25
CA VAL A 405 -55.70 41.03 1.27
C VAL A 405 -54.28 40.97 0.71
N VAL A 406 -54.10 40.53 -0.54
CA VAL A 406 -52.76 40.49 -1.17
C VAL A 406 -52.22 41.90 -1.41
N GLY A 407 -53.08 42.86 -1.82
CA GLY A 407 -52.69 44.25 -1.99
C GLY A 407 -52.27 44.94 -0.69
N THR A 408 -52.97 44.66 0.42
CA THR A 408 -52.64 45.23 1.74
C THR A 408 -51.38 44.63 2.35
N VAL A 409 -51.17 43.32 2.22
CA VAL A 409 -49.93 42.66 2.69
C VAL A 409 -48.72 43.08 1.85
N GLY A 410 -48.88 43.23 0.53
CA GLY A 410 -47.83 43.72 -0.36
C GLY A 410 -47.37 45.15 -0.02
N TYR A 411 -48.31 46.05 0.27
CA TYR A 411 -48.00 47.41 0.70
C TYR A 411 -47.29 47.46 2.07
N TYR A 412 -47.65 46.56 2.99
CA TYR A 412 -47.02 46.46 4.31
C TYR A 412 -45.56 45.98 4.22
N VAL A 413 -45.29 44.94 3.41
CA VAL A 413 -43.93 44.41 3.20
C VAL A 413 -43.04 45.42 2.46
N PHE A 414 -43.59 46.17 1.50
CA PHE A 414 -42.84 47.17 0.76
C PHE A 414 -42.43 48.37 1.63
N LYS A 415 -43.28 48.76 2.61
CA LYS A 415 -42.99 49.87 3.53
C LYS A 415 -42.02 49.49 4.66
N HIS A 416 -41.90 48.20 5.00
CA HIS A 416 -41.06 47.74 6.13
C HIS A 416 -39.63 47.29 5.74
N LYS A 417 -39.29 47.21 4.44
CA LYS A 417 -37.98 46.77 3.94
C LYS A 417 -36.96 47.89 3.67
N THR A 418 -37.32 49.16 3.85
CA THR A 418 -36.41 50.30 3.58
C THR A 418 -35.62 50.80 4.79
N ASN A 419 -35.69 50.12 5.94
CA ASN A 419 -34.86 50.46 7.09
C ASN A 419 -33.97 49.28 7.52
N ALA A 420 -32.66 49.55 7.59
CA ALA A 420 -31.59 48.77 8.21
C ALA A 420 -30.95 47.62 7.39
N PHE A 421 -30.05 47.98 6.45
CA PHE A 421 -28.85 47.19 6.19
C PHE A 421 -27.68 47.77 6.99
N ARG A 422 -27.21 47.07 8.02
CA ARG A 422 -25.91 47.31 8.68
C ARG A 422 -25.25 45.94 8.90
N PHE A 423 -24.16 45.68 8.17
CA PHE A 423 -23.38 44.45 8.28
C PHE A 423 -22.51 44.50 9.54
N HIS A 424 -22.51 43.41 10.31
CA HIS A 424 -21.46 43.11 11.29
C HIS A 424 -20.83 41.75 10.98
N TYR A 425 -19.50 41.81 10.92
CA TYR A 425 -18.55 40.74 10.67
C TYR A 425 -18.44 39.88 11.94
N PHE A 426 -18.56 38.56 11.85
CA PHE A 426 -18.25 37.69 12.98
C PHE A 426 -16.82 37.18 12.89
N ARG A 427 -16.11 37.43 13.99
CA ARG A 427 -14.75 37.07 14.35
C ARG A 427 -14.77 35.65 14.94
N ASN A 428 -13.83 34.80 14.54
CA ASN A 428 -13.58 33.51 15.20
C ASN A 428 -12.94 33.74 16.57
N GLU A 429 -13.40 32.99 17.57
CA GLU A 429 -12.68 32.70 18.81
C GLU A 429 -12.77 31.19 19.10
N ASP A 430 -11.69 30.70 19.71
CA ASP A 430 -11.28 29.32 19.89
C ASP A 430 -12.01 28.57 21.02
N GLU A 431 -11.64 27.27 21.11
CA GLU A 431 -11.66 26.34 22.25
C GLU A 431 -12.76 25.26 22.37
N ASP A 432 -12.22 24.02 22.31
CA ASP A 432 -12.42 22.85 23.17
C ASP A 432 -13.69 21.98 23.13
N GLY A 433 -13.46 20.66 22.95
CA GLY A 433 -14.46 19.63 23.25
C GLY A 433 -14.20 18.24 22.68
N ALA A 434 -13.49 17.42 23.45
CA ALA A 434 -13.13 16.00 23.34
C ALA A 434 -14.04 14.97 22.61
N SER A 435 -13.31 13.97 22.06
CA SER A 435 -13.56 12.51 22.04
C SER A 435 -14.60 11.90 21.08
N ASN A 436 -14.10 11.20 20.05
CA ASN A 436 -14.52 9.82 19.81
C ASN A 436 -13.45 8.95 19.12
N ARG A 437 -13.36 7.70 19.57
CA ARG A 437 -12.37 6.67 19.21
C ARG A 437 -12.29 6.43 17.69
N VAL A 438 -11.09 6.61 17.14
CA VAL A 438 -10.65 6.00 15.87
C VAL A 438 -9.28 5.39 16.13
N ARG A 439 -9.08 4.13 15.72
CA ARG A 439 -7.78 3.45 15.77
C ARG A 439 -6.78 4.27 14.93
N PRO A 440 -5.64 4.74 15.46
CA PRO A 440 -4.64 5.37 14.62
C PRO A 440 -3.97 4.28 13.77
N ALA A 441 -4.00 4.46 12.46
CA ALA A 441 -3.23 3.66 11.52
C ALA A 441 -1.73 3.80 11.83
N LEU A 442 -1.03 2.67 11.83
CA LEU A 442 0.40 2.58 11.97
C LEU A 442 1.10 3.36 10.84
N VAL A 443 2.08 4.18 11.21
CA VAL A 443 2.83 5.00 10.25
C VAL A 443 3.94 4.15 9.65
N SER A 444 3.68 3.55 8.48
CA SER A 444 4.78 3.18 7.58
C SER A 444 5.43 4.48 7.11
N ILE A 445 6.69 4.70 7.47
CA ILE A 445 7.44 5.87 7.02
C ILE A 445 8.05 5.49 5.67
N PRO A 446 7.56 6.02 4.53
CA PRO A 446 8.26 5.86 3.27
C PRO A 446 9.63 6.53 3.37
N ASN A 447 10.62 5.91 2.72
CA ASN A 447 12.00 6.35 2.71
C ASN A 447 12.08 7.85 2.32
N PRO A 448 12.77 8.72 3.08
CA PRO A 448 12.95 10.10 2.68
C PRO A 448 13.77 10.14 1.38
N LEU A 449 13.12 10.58 0.29
CA LEU A 449 13.79 10.88 -0.98
C LEU A 449 14.66 12.12 -0.77
N TYR A 450 15.97 11.94 -0.72
CA TYR A 450 16.91 13.02 -0.90
C TYR A 450 17.01 13.31 -2.40
N ASP A 451 16.31 14.35 -2.85
CA ASP A 451 16.46 14.90 -4.20
C ASP A 451 17.80 15.65 -4.30
N GLY A 452 18.75 15.04 -4.98
CA GLY A 452 20.03 15.65 -5.34
C GLY A 452 19.88 16.53 -6.58
N SER A 453 19.26 17.70 -6.42
CA SER A 453 19.29 18.74 -7.45
C SER A 453 20.70 19.31 -7.59
N THR A 454 21.43 18.97 -8.66
CA THR A 454 22.38 19.89 -9.29
C THR A 454 22.30 19.73 -10.80
N ALA A 455 21.55 20.63 -11.42
CA ALA A 455 21.52 20.82 -12.86
C ALA A 455 22.86 21.40 -13.34
N LEU A 456 23.52 20.69 -14.24
CA LEU A 456 24.55 21.23 -15.12
C LEU A 456 24.19 20.79 -16.55
N SER A 457 23.48 21.65 -17.27
CA SER A 457 23.32 21.54 -18.72
C SER A 457 24.57 22.11 -19.40
N PRO A 458 25.11 21.46 -20.45
CA PRO A 458 25.90 22.13 -21.47
C PRO A 458 25.03 22.42 -22.73
N PRO A 459 25.38 23.46 -23.51
CA PRO A 459 24.50 24.00 -24.54
C PRO A 459 24.64 23.26 -25.88
N ALA A 460 23.54 23.17 -26.62
CA ALA A 460 23.54 23.16 -28.09
C ALA A 460 23.58 24.63 -28.58
N PRO A 461 23.97 24.99 -29.82
CA PRO A 461 23.80 24.19 -31.05
C PRO A 461 24.93 24.32 -32.11
N GLU A 462 24.92 23.45 -33.14
CA GLU A 462 24.74 23.85 -34.55
C GLU A 462 24.79 22.64 -35.51
N SER A 463 24.00 22.75 -36.57
CA SER A 463 23.77 21.77 -37.63
C SER A 463 24.75 21.94 -38.80
N SER A 464 25.22 20.83 -39.37
CA SER A 464 25.43 20.71 -40.83
C SER A 464 25.61 19.24 -41.23
N GLN A 465 24.98 18.92 -42.36
CA GLN A 465 24.85 17.62 -43.02
C GLN A 465 26.15 17.14 -43.69
N GLU A 466 26.36 15.83 -43.80
CA GLU A 466 26.63 15.13 -45.08
C GLU A 466 26.66 13.59 -44.89
N GLU A 467 26.05 12.87 -45.85
CA GLU A 467 25.88 11.42 -45.98
C GLU A 467 27.12 10.71 -46.56
N GLU A 468 27.37 9.44 -46.17
CA GLU A 468 27.65 8.29 -47.08
C GLU A 468 27.70 6.93 -46.31
N PRO A 469 27.61 5.73 -46.96
CA PRO A 469 26.67 4.65 -46.59
C PRO A 469 27.35 3.39 -45.97
N PRO A 470 26.57 2.36 -45.55
CA PRO A 470 27.07 1.35 -44.62
C PRO A 470 27.79 0.15 -45.28
N ALA A 471 28.82 -0.34 -44.58
CA ALA A 471 29.54 -1.56 -44.92
C ALA A 471 28.76 -2.83 -44.53
N LYS A 472 28.89 -3.84 -45.38
CA LYS A 472 28.20 -5.13 -45.43
C LYS A 472 28.62 -6.08 -44.27
N PRO A 473 27.72 -6.91 -43.73
CA PRO A 473 28.09 -7.92 -42.71
C PRO A 473 28.73 -9.18 -43.34
N PRO A 474 29.67 -9.86 -42.66
CA PRO A 474 30.27 -11.09 -43.16
C PRO A 474 29.38 -12.31 -42.93
N GLN A 475 29.48 -13.25 -43.89
CA GLN A 475 28.70 -14.47 -44.00
C GLN A 475 29.14 -15.56 -43.01
N ILE A 476 28.14 -16.30 -42.56
CA ILE A 476 28.19 -17.58 -41.86
C ILE A 476 28.86 -18.62 -42.75
N LEU A 477 29.81 -19.38 -42.19
CA LEU A 477 30.42 -20.56 -42.80
C LEU A 477 29.90 -21.79 -42.04
N ASP A 478 29.12 -22.59 -42.75
CA ASP A 478 28.75 -23.96 -42.38
C ASP A 478 30.00 -24.83 -42.23
N LEU A 479 30.01 -25.67 -41.20
CA LEU A 479 30.95 -26.78 -41.04
C LEU A 479 30.16 -27.97 -40.48
N ASP A 480 29.65 -28.79 -41.40
CA ASP A 480 29.39 -30.21 -41.16
C ASP A 480 30.74 -30.94 -41.06
N GLN A 481 31.11 -31.40 -39.87
CA GLN A 481 31.76 -32.69 -39.62
C GLN A 481 31.79 -33.04 -38.13
#